data_AF-A0A370L6P4-F1
#
_entry.id   AF-A0A370L6P4-F1
#
_cell.length_a   1.000
_cell.length_b   1.000
_cell.length_c   1.000
_cell.angle_alpha   90.00
_cell.angle_beta   90.00
_cell.angle_gamma   90.00
#
_symmetry.space_group_name_H-M   'P 1'
#
loop_
_entity.id
_entity.type
_entity.pdbx_description
1 polymer ?
#
loop_
_entity_poly.entity_id
_entity_poly.type
_entity_poly.pdbx_seq_one_letter_code
_entity_poly.pdbx_strand_id
1 'polypeptide(L)' 'MPSVTVRNLSEETHRALKLRAAGHGRSTEAEIRLILDAAVKPERRVKLGSLLSDIGREAGGVELEIARDRTVSEPMRFE' A
#
# COMPACT_ATOMS: atom_id res chain seq x y z
N MET A 1 11.77 -8.47 6.50
CA MET A 1 10.34 -8.19 6.77
C MET A 1 10.24 -6.85 7.48
N PRO A 2 9.34 -5.94 7.08
CA PRO A 2 9.10 -4.73 7.86
C PRO A 2 8.57 -5.11 9.25
N SER A 3 9.02 -4.40 10.27
CA SER A 3 8.62 -4.62 11.67
C SER A 3 8.24 -3.30 12.33
N VAL A 4 7.29 -3.35 13.26
CA VAL A 4 6.79 -2.20 14.03
C VAL A 4 6.69 -2.63 15.48
N THR A 5 7.20 -1.78 16.39
CA THR A 5 7.11 -1.99 17.84
C THR A 5 6.25 -0.89 18.45
N VAL A 6 5.14 -1.28 19.09
CA VAL A 6 4.28 -0.36 19.85
C VAL A 6 4.69 -0.41 21.31
N ARG A 7 5.24 0.70 21.83
CA ARG A 7 5.65 0.82 23.24
C ARG A 7 4.49 1.36 24.07
N ASN A 8 4.47 1.01 25.37
CA ASN A 8 3.49 1.50 26.34
C ASN A 8 2.02 1.24 25.94
N LEU A 9 1.76 0.11 25.27
CA LEU A 9 0.39 -0.32 25.00
C LEU A 9 -0.30 -0.67 26.32
N SER A 10 -1.54 -0.19 26.52
CA SER A 10 -2.26 -0.52 27.76
C SER A 10 -2.50 -2.02 27.86
N GLU A 11 -2.40 -2.56 29.08
CA GLU A 11 -2.66 -3.98 29.35
C GLU A 11 -4.08 -4.39 28.93
N GLU A 12 -5.04 -3.50 29.09
CA GLU A 12 -6.42 -3.69 28.62
C GLU A 12 -6.47 -3.90 27.10
N THR A 13 -5.79 -3.05 26.33
CA THR A 13 -5.75 -3.16 24.87
C THR A 13 -5.04 -4.44 24.44
N HIS A 14 -3.92 -4.78 25.09
CA HIS A 14 -3.18 -6.00 24.80
C HIS A 14 -4.03 -7.25 25.08
N ARG A 15 -4.79 -7.27 26.18
CA ARG A 15 -5.72 -8.36 26.51
C ARG A 15 -6.87 -8.45 25.52
N ALA A 16 -7.47 -7.31 25.15
CA ALA A 16 -8.55 -7.27 24.16
C ALA A 16 -8.09 -7.82 22.80
N LEU A 17 -6.87 -7.47 22.36
CA LEU A 17 -6.27 -8.01 21.14
C LEU A 17 -6.05 -9.52 21.21
N LYS A 18 -5.56 -10.04 22.35
CA LYS A 18 -5.40 -11.50 22.57
C LYS A 18 -6.75 -12.23 22.50
N LEU A 19 -7.77 -11.71 23.17
CA LEU A 19 -9.12 -12.31 23.17
C LEU A 19 -9.73 -12.30 21.77
N ARG A 20 -9.60 -11.19 21.04
CA ARG A 20 -10.06 -11.07 19.65
C ARG A 20 -9.34 -12.06 18.73
N ALA A 21 -8.02 -12.18 18.87
CA ALA A 21 -7.22 -13.11 18.08
C ALA A 21 -7.63 -14.57 18.33
N ALA A 22 -7.84 -14.94 19.61
CA ALA A 22 -8.34 -16.27 19.99
C ALA A 22 -9.74 -16.53 19.43
N GLY A 23 -10.64 -15.55 19.49
CA GLY A 23 -11.97 -15.63 18.89
C GLY A 23 -11.96 -15.85 17.36
N HIS A 24 -10.88 -15.41 16.69
CA HIS A 24 -10.69 -15.63 15.25
C HIS A 24 -9.73 -16.79 14.91
N GLY A 25 -9.29 -17.58 15.90
CA GLY A 25 -8.39 -18.72 15.67
C GLY A 25 -7.01 -18.35 15.10
N ARG A 26 -6.49 -17.16 15.41
CA ARG A 26 -5.19 -16.68 14.92
C ARG A 26 -4.29 -16.16 16.04
N SER A 27 -3.01 -16.00 15.75
CA SER A 27 -2.08 -15.37 16.71
C SER A 27 -2.40 -13.89 16.89
N THR A 28 -2.04 -13.32 18.04
CA THR A 28 -2.22 -11.88 18.32
C THR A 28 -1.53 -11.01 17.28
N GLU A 29 -0.33 -11.41 16.84
CA GLU A 29 0.40 -10.70 15.79
C GLU A 29 -0.33 -10.74 14.44
N ALA A 30 -0.92 -11.89 14.08
CA ALA A 30 -1.72 -12.01 12.87
C ALA A 30 -2.99 -11.15 12.93
N GLU A 31 -3.63 -11.04 14.11
CA GLU A 31 -4.76 -10.12 14.33
C GLU A 31 -4.34 -8.65 14.15
N ILE A 32 -3.24 -8.24 14.79
CA ILE A 32 -2.73 -6.87 14.68
C ILE A 32 -2.42 -6.53 13.23
N ARG A 33 -1.74 -7.42 12.49
CA ARG A 33 -1.44 -7.23 11.07
C ARG A 33 -2.71 -7.03 10.25
N LEU A 34 -3.74 -7.84 10.49
CA LEU A 34 -5.00 -7.74 9.76
C LEU A 34 -5.75 -6.43 10.06
N ILE A 35 -5.73 -5.98 11.32
CA ILE A 35 -6.32 -4.68 11.71
C ILE A 35 -5.61 -3.54 10.99
N LEU A 36 -4.27 -3.54 11.00
CA LEU A 36 -3.48 -2.50 10.33
C LEU A 36 -3.73 -2.52 8.82
N ASP A 37 -3.70 -3.70 8.19
CA ASP A 37 -3.98 -3.85 6.75
C ASP A 37 -5.37 -3.33 6.38
N ALA A 38 -6.38 -3.62 7.20
CA ALA A 38 -7.74 -3.12 6.98
C ALA A 38 -7.83 -1.60 7.16
N ALA A 39 -7.15 -1.04 8.16
CA ALA A 39 -7.16 0.39 8.45
C ALA A 39 -6.45 1.23 7.38
N VAL A 40 -5.42 0.68 6.73
CA VAL A 40 -4.62 1.41 5.72
C VAL A 40 -5.02 1.08 4.28
N LYS A 41 -5.91 0.11 4.06
CA LYS A 41 -6.42 -0.20 2.71
C LYS A 41 -7.41 0.89 2.28
N PRO A 42 -7.11 1.67 1.22
CA PRO A 42 -8.08 2.59 0.65
C PRO A 42 -9.27 1.81 0.09
N GLU A 43 -10.50 2.27 0.33
CA GLU A 43 -11.73 1.67 -0.24
C GLU A 43 -11.66 1.56 -1.78
N ARG A 44 -11.01 2.53 -2.42
CA ARG A 44 -10.77 2.55 -3.87
C ARG A 44 -9.28 2.72 -4.15
N ARG A 45 -8.49 1.69 -3.87
CA ARG A 45 -7.09 1.67 -4.32
C ARG A 45 -7.02 1.27 -5.80
N VAL A 46 -6.72 2.24 -6.67
CA VAL A 46 -6.35 1.92 -8.05
C VAL A 46 -4.99 1.23 -8.03
N LYS A 47 -4.96 -0.04 -8.44
CA LYS A 47 -3.72 -0.77 -8.68
C LYS A 47 -3.16 -0.34 -10.03
N LEU A 48 -2.51 0.83 -10.08
CA LEU A 48 -2.08 1.46 -11.33
C LEU A 48 -1.31 0.51 -12.26
N GLY A 49 -0.37 -0.26 -11.71
CA GLY A 49 0.39 -1.24 -12.51
C GLY A 49 -0.50 -2.34 -13.12
N SER A 50 -1.47 -2.87 -12.36
CA SER A 50 -2.44 -3.83 -12.89
C SER A 50 -3.33 -3.21 -13.95
N LEU A 51 -3.85 -2.00 -13.69
CA LEU A 51 -4.68 -1.26 -14.64
C LEU A 51 -3.94 -1.04 -15.98
N LEU A 52 -2.71 -0.55 -15.92
CA LEU A 52 -1.89 -0.36 -17.13
C LEU A 52 -1.55 -1.68 -17.83
N SER A 53 -1.34 -2.76 -17.06
CA SER A 53 -1.09 -4.09 -17.62
C SER A 53 -2.32 -4.65 -18.35
N ASP A 54 -3.52 -4.42 -17.82
CA ASP A 54 -4.78 -4.84 -18.43
C ASP A 54 -5.02 -4.06 -19.74
N ILE A 55 -4.81 -2.74 -19.73
CA ILE A 55 -4.85 -1.91 -20.95
C ILE A 55 -3.86 -2.42 -22.00
N GLY A 56 -2.62 -2.68 -21.60
CA GLY A 56 -1.59 -3.22 -22.51
C GLY A 56 -1.97 -4.57 -23.10
N ARG A 57 -2.60 -5.46 -22.31
CA ARG A 57 -3.07 -6.77 -22.78
C ARG A 57 -4.23 -6.65 -23.77
N GLU A 58 -5.20 -5.80 -23.49
CA GLU A 58 -6.33 -5.53 -24.41
C GLU A 58 -5.84 -4.97 -25.75
N ALA A 59 -4.77 -4.17 -25.73
CA ALA A 59 -4.11 -3.66 -26.94
C ALA A 59 -3.22 -4.69 -27.67
N GLY A 60 -3.08 -5.92 -27.14
CA GLY A 60 -2.22 -6.97 -27.73
C GLY A 60 -0.73 -6.85 -27.38
N GLY A 61 -0.38 -6.00 -26.42
CA GLY A 61 1.00 -5.62 -26.10
C GLY A 61 1.49 -4.50 -27.01
N VAL A 62 2.10 -3.46 -26.42
CA VAL A 62 2.65 -2.32 -27.15
C VAL A 62 4.10 -2.10 -26.75
N GLU A 63 4.98 -1.91 -27.74
CA GLU A 63 6.33 -1.41 -27.53
C GLU A 63 6.37 0.03 -28.07
N LEU A 64 6.64 1.00 -27.20
CA LEU A 64 6.57 2.41 -27.56
C LEU A 64 7.98 2.95 -27.78
N GLU A 65 8.28 3.40 -28.99
CA GLU A 65 9.52 4.13 -29.26
C GLU A 65 9.41 5.58 -28.79
N ILE A 66 9.53 5.79 -27.48
CA ILE A 66 9.47 7.12 -26.87
C ILE A 66 10.88 7.71 -26.79
N ALA A 67 11.18 8.66 -27.66
CA ALA A 67 12.39 9.47 -27.54
C ALA A 67 12.21 10.54 -26.45
N ARG A 68 13.13 10.59 -25.48
CA ARG A 68 13.15 11.68 -24.48
C ARG A 68 13.54 12.98 -25.16
N ASP A 69 12.71 14.01 -25.04
CA ASP A 69 13.08 15.38 -25.39
C ASP A 69 14.25 15.83 -24.49
N ARG A 70 15.31 16.34 -25.13
CA ARG A 70 16.54 16.80 -24.48
C ARG A 70 16.65 18.31 -24.44
N THR A 71 15.63 19.02 -24.89
CA THR A 71 15.56 20.47 -24.80
C THR A 71 15.71 20.87 -23.34
N VAL A 72 16.70 21.73 -23.07
CA VAL A 72 16.93 22.26 -21.73
C VAL A 72 15.76 23.16 -21.37
N SER A 73 15.13 22.90 -20.23
CA SER A 73 14.05 23.77 -19.74
C SER A 73 14.59 25.17 -19.47
N GLU A 74 13.89 26.19 -19.95
CA GLU A 74 14.22 27.56 -19.59
C GLU A 74 13.89 27.83 -18.11
N PRO A 75 14.76 28.55 -17.38
CA PRO A 75 14.49 28.90 -15.99
C PRO A 75 13.21 29.73 -15.86
N MET A 76 12.38 29.40 -14.88
CA MET A 76 11.22 30.22 -14.54
C MET A 76 11.70 31.61 -14.07
N ARG A 77 11.20 32.68 -14.69
CA ARG A 77 11.44 34.05 -14.22
C ARG A 77 10.40 34.40 -13.17
N PHE A 78 10.86 34.91 -12.03
CA PHE A 78 10.02 35.39 -10.94
C PHE A 78 9.91 36.92 -11.09
N GLU A 79 8.98 37.40 -11.93
CA GLU A 79 8.54 38.80 -11.90
C GLU A 79 7.31 38.93 -10.99
#